data_AF-A0A5F2HW19-F1
#
_entry.id   AF-A0A5F2HW19-F1
#
_cell.length_a   1.000
_cell.length_b   1.000
_cell.length_c   1.000
_cell.angle_alpha   90.00
_cell.angle_beta   90.00
_cell.angle_gamma   90.00
#
_symmetry.space_group_name_H-M   'P 1'
#
loop_
_entity.id
_entity.type
_entity.pdbx_description
1 polymer ?
#
loop_
_entity_poly.entity_id
_entity_poly.type
_entity_poly.pdbx_seq_one_letter_code
_entity_poly.pdbx_strand_id
1 'polypeptide(L)'
;MALVAGSTTRLWTLVAKEFWRKTRRRLRAGPVYRWRYSGRTPERVLIAPPDLRLADPQIALEIYYGRYPLSGHLVETGGRSPFQLDVPNRGWQKSLHGFRWLRHMRATGTELAAANARALVTDWIAMHGNQISG
;
A
#
# COMPACT_ATOMS: atom_id res chain seq x y z
N MET A 1 -49.83 27.84 22.45
CA MET A 1 -49.33 26.53 22.94
C MET A 1 -49.08 25.64 21.73
N ALA A 2 -47.94 25.82 21.05
CA ALA A 2 -47.64 25.16 19.77
C ALA A 2 -47.02 23.77 20.00
N LEU A 3 -47.56 22.78 19.29
CA LEU A 3 -47.27 21.36 19.40
C LEU A 3 -45.84 21.04 18.95
N VAL A 4 -44.97 20.68 19.92
CA VAL A 4 -43.67 20.06 19.68
C VAL A 4 -43.88 18.57 19.42
N ALA A 5 -44.36 18.22 18.22
CA ALA A 5 -44.61 16.83 17.81
C ALA A 5 -43.75 16.36 16.62
N GLY A 6 -42.90 17.22 16.05
CA GLY A 6 -42.12 16.92 14.83
C GLY A 6 -40.66 16.46 15.06
N SER A 7 -40.09 16.67 16.25
CA SER A 7 -38.68 16.36 16.54
C SER A 7 -38.46 14.87 16.84
N THR A 8 -39.41 14.25 17.51
CA THR A 8 -39.33 12.88 18.01
C THR A 8 -39.25 11.86 16.88
N THR A 9 -40.07 12.02 15.84
CA THR A 9 -40.13 11.09 14.69
C THR A 9 -38.83 11.06 13.88
N ARG A 10 -38.17 12.21 13.74
CA ARG A 10 -36.88 12.32 13.02
C ARG A 10 -35.72 11.76 13.83
N LEU A 11 -35.76 11.89 15.16
CA LEU A 11 -34.77 11.27 16.05
C LEU A 11 -34.89 9.75 16.05
N TRP A 12 -36.11 9.21 16.12
CA TRP A 12 -36.33 7.76 16.09
C TRP A 12 -35.91 7.10 14.77
N THR A 13 -36.09 7.78 13.64
CA THR A 13 -35.61 7.27 12.34
C THR A 13 -34.08 7.25 12.25
N LEU A 14 -33.38 8.23 12.83
CA LEU A 14 -31.92 8.25 12.89
C LEU A 14 -31.38 7.17 13.84
N VAL A 15 -32.00 7.00 15.01
CA VAL A 15 -31.65 5.93 15.96
C VAL A 15 -31.86 4.55 15.32
N ALA A 16 -32.99 4.33 14.66
CA ALA A 16 -33.26 3.07 13.95
C ALA A 16 -32.24 2.81 12.83
N LYS A 17 -31.87 3.85 12.07
CA LYS A 17 -30.88 3.74 10.98
C LYS A 17 -29.47 3.40 11.50
N GLU A 18 -29.06 4.01 12.61
CA GLU A 18 -27.75 3.74 13.21
C GLU A 18 -27.70 2.38 13.90
N PHE A 19 -28.78 1.99 14.58
CA PHE A 19 -28.93 0.66 15.14
C PHE A 19 -28.88 -0.41 14.04
N TRP A 20 -29.61 -0.21 12.94
CA TRP A 20 -29.57 -1.09 11.77
C TRP A 20 -28.16 -1.19 11.15
N ARG A 21 -27.43 -0.07 11.04
CA ARG A 21 -26.04 -0.06 10.55
C ARG A 21 -25.11 -0.87 11.44
N LYS A 22 -25.20 -0.71 12.77
CA LYS A 22 -24.39 -1.46 13.75
C LYS A 22 -24.76 -2.95 13.77
N THR A 23 -26.05 -3.27 13.77
CA THR A 23 -26.53 -4.65 13.81
C THR A 23 -26.21 -5.40 12.51
N ARG A 24 -26.37 -4.77 11.34
CA ARG A 24 -26.00 -5.37 10.05
C ARG A 24 -24.52 -5.73 9.96
N ARG A 25 -23.63 -4.89 10.51
CA ARG A 25 -22.19 -5.18 10.58
C ARG A 25 -21.90 -6.36 11.51
N ARG A 26 -22.54 -6.41 12.68
CA ARG A 26 -22.40 -7.53 13.62
C ARG A 26 -22.92 -8.85 13.07
N LEU A 27 -24.02 -8.84 12.33
CA LEU A 27 -24.55 -10.04 11.67
C LEU A 27 -23.60 -10.59 10.60
N ARG A 28 -22.91 -9.72 9.84
CA ARG A 28 -21.90 -10.11 8.85
C ARG A 28 -20.57 -10.56 9.46
N ALA A 29 -20.33 -10.29 10.74
CA ALA A 29 -19.10 -10.69 11.45
C ALA A 29 -19.36 -11.74 12.55
N GLY A 30 -20.63 -12.13 12.74
CA GLY A 30 -21.07 -12.97 13.83
C GLY A 30 -20.79 -14.45 13.61
N PRO A 31 -21.00 -15.29 14.65
CA PRO A 31 -20.74 -16.73 14.60
C PRO A 31 -21.47 -17.44 13.46
N VAL A 32 -22.69 -17.00 13.13
CA VAL A 32 -23.50 -17.55 12.03
C VAL A 32 -22.86 -17.29 10.66
N TYR A 33 -22.23 -16.12 10.45
CA TYR A 33 -21.49 -15.84 9.21
C TYR A 33 -20.23 -16.70 9.11
N ARG A 34 -19.58 -17.01 10.24
CA ARG A 34 -18.43 -17.92 10.29
C ARG A 34 -18.81 -19.36 9.96
N TRP A 35 -20.05 -19.78 10.25
CA TRP A 35 -20.54 -21.11 9.90
C TRP A 35 -20.54 -21.36 8.38
N ARG A 36 -20.65 -20.29 7.56
CA ARG A 36 -20.49 -20.37 6.09
C ARG A 36 -19.09 -20.79 5.63
N TYR A 37 -18.09 -20.62 6.49
CA TYR A 37 -16.71 -21.09 6.26
C TYR A 37 -16.41 -22.38 7.03
N SER A 38 -17.39 -22.94 7.74
CA SER A 38 -17.23 -24.27 8.32
C SER A 38 -17.30 -25.32 7.20
N GLY A 39 -16.29 -26.17 7.15
CA GLY A 39 -16.09 -27.13 6.07
C GLY A 39 -14.64 -27.56 6.00
N ARG A 40 -14.29 -28.38 5.00
CA ARG A 40 -12.91 -28.80 4.75
C ARG A 40 -12.06 -27.58 4.42
N THR A 41 -11.07 -27.30 5.27
CA THR A 41 -10.04 -26.30 4.97
C THR A 41 -9.16 -26.87 3.86
N PRO A 42 -8.89 -26.14 2.77
CA PRO A 42 -8.00 -26.62 1.72
C PRO A 42 -6.63 -26.99 2.31
N GLU A 43 -6.16 -28.22 2.05
CA GLU A 43 -4.87 -28.71 2.58
C GLU A 43 -3.66 -27.97 2.01
N ARG A 44 -3.80 -27.43 0.78
CA ARG A 44 -2.75 -26.65 0.11
C ARG A 44 -3.33 -25.71 -0.95
N VAL A 45 -2.60 -24.64 -1.23
CA VAL A 45 -2.84 -23.79 -2.40
C VAL A 45 -2.45 -24.59 -3.64
N LEU A 46 -3.43 -24.98 -4.46
CA LEU A 46 -3.18 -25.79 -5.67
C LEU A 46 -2.42 -25.02 -6.74
N ILE A 47 -2.68 -23.72 -6.86
CA ILE A 47 -2.08 -22.84 -7.86
C ILE A 47 -1.87 -21.47 -7.20
N ALA A 48 -0.62 -21.02 -7.09
CA ALA A 48 -0.33 -19.63 -6.84
C ALA A 48 -0.37 -18.90 -8.19
N PRO A 49 -1.25 -17.88 -8.37
CA PRO A 49 -1.24 -17.09 -9.59
C PRO A 49 0.16 -16.52 -9.82
N PRO A 50 0.71 -16.59 -11.05
CA PRO A 50 1.97 -15.93 -11.36
C PRO A 50 1.82 -14.43 -11.08
N ASP A 51 2.90 -13.78 -10.64
CA ASP A 51 2.88 -12.33 -10.45
C ASP A 51 2.58 -11.66 -11.80
N LEU A 52 1.39 -11.07 -11.91
CA LEU A 52 0.94 -10.36 -13.11
C LEU A 52 1.76 -9.09 -13.37
N ARG A 53 2.58 -8.67 -12.41
CA ARG A 53 3.39 -7.45 -12.48
C ARG A 53 4.83 -7.83 -12.80
N LEU A 54 5.11 -8.01 -14.08
CA LEU A 54 6.45 -8.33 -14.56
C LEU A 54 7.48 -7.35 -13.97
N ALA A 55 8.51 -7.92 -13.36
CA ALA A 55 9.67 -7.18 -12.90
C ALA A 55 10.73 -7.20 -14.00
N ASP A 56 11.21 -6.02 -14.38
CA ASP A 56 12.29 -5.85 -15.34
C ASP A 56 13.66 -5.66 -14.64
N PRO A 57 14.64 -6.58 -14.84
CA PRO A 57 16.00 -6.43 -14.31
C PRO A 57 16.78 -5.25 -14.88
N GLN A 58 16.44 -4.73 -16.07
CA GLN A 58 17.12 -3.56 -16.65
C GLN A 58 16.88 -2.31 -15.81
N ILE A 59 15.69 -2.17 -15.21
CA ILE A 59 15.41 -1.08 -14.29
C ILE A 59 16.33 -1.12 -13.06
N ALA A 60 16.70 -2.32 -12.57
CA ALA A 60 17.65 -2.44 -11.47
C ALA A 60 19.06 -1.95 -11.87
N LEU A 61 19.46 -2.21 -13.11
CA LEU A 61 20.73 -1.75 -13.67
C LEU A 61 20.76 -0.23 -13.83
N GLU A 62 19.69 0.37 -14.36
CA GLU A 62 19.56 1.82 -14.43
C GLU A 62 19.65 2.47 -13.04
N ILE A 63 18.94 1.91 -12.04
CA ILE A 63 19.00 2.42 -10.66
C ILE A 63 20.41 2.29 -10.08
N TYR A 64 21.13 1.22 -10.41
CA TYR A 64 22.54 1.08 -10.02
C TYR A 64 23.43 2.17 -10.62
N TYR A 65 23.17 2.60 -11.86
CA TYR A 65 23.83 3.76 -12.48
C TYR A 65 23.29 5.11 -12.00
N GLY A 66 22.45 5.14 -10.96
CA GLY A 66 21.89 6.37 -10.41
C GLY A 66 20.76 6.97 -11.25
N ARG A 67 20.14 6.17 -12.13
CA ARG A 67 19.04 6.56 -13.01
C ARG A 67 17.73 5.90 -12.59
N TYR A 68 16.69 6.71 -12.40
CA TYR A 68 15.45 6.26 -11.78
C TYR A 68 14.26 6.43 -12.74
N PRO A 69 13.99 5.45 -13.63
CA PRO A 69 12.86 5.45 -14.54
C PRO A 69 11.56 5.09 -13.80
N LEU A 70 10.98 6.05 -13.08
CA LEU A 70 9.79 5.83 -12.25
C LEU A 70 8.59 6.61 -12.79
N SER A 71 7.41 5.98 -12.83
CA SER A 71 6.18 6.63 -13.29
C SER A 71 6.28 7.30 -14.68
N GLY A 72 7.06 6.70 -15.60
CA GLY A 72 7.29 7.25 -16.94
C GLY A 72 8.21 8.47 -16.98
N HIS A 73 8.92 8.77 -15.88
CA HIS A 73 9.84 9.88 -15.79
C HIS A 73 11.22 9.37 -15.34
N LEU A 74 12.26 9.74 -16.09
CA LEU A 74 13.65 9.38 -15.79
C LEU A 74 14.30 10.53 -15.04
N VAL A 75 14.86 10.25 -13.86
CA VAL A 75 15.64 11.19 -13.07
C VAL A 75 17.03 10.62 -12.87
N GLU A 76 18.06 11.40 -13.20
CA GLU A 76 19.45 11.05 -12.94
C GLU A 76 19.90 11.75 -11.66
N THR A 77 20.52 10.99 -10.76
CA THR A 77 20.91 11.48 -9.42
C THR A 77 22.36 11.91 -9.31
N GLY A 78 23.20 11.56 -10.29
CA GLY A 78 24.63 11.88 -10.25
C GLY A 78 25.35 11.29 -9.03
N GLY A 79 24.90 10.15 -8.51
CA GLY A 79 25.48 9.48 -7.34
C GLY A 79 24.97 9.98 -5.98
N ARG A 80 24.09 10.99 -5.97
CA ARG A 80 23.36 11.38 -4.75
C ARG A 80 22.20 10.43 -4.50
N SER A 81 21.74 10.37 -3.26
CA SER A 81 20.53 9.60 -2.94
C SER A 81 19.30 10.21 -3.64
N PRO A 82 18.43 9.42 -4.29
CA PRO A 82 17.25 9.93 -5.00
C PRO A 82 16.26 10.65 -4.07
N PHE A 83 16.31 10.35 -2.77
CA PHE A 83 15.45 10.95 -1.75
C PHE A 83 15.89 12.36 -1.32
N GLN A 84 17.07 12.83 -1.77
CA GLN A 84 17.55 14.19 -1.52
C GLN A 84 17.14 15.18 -2.64
N LEU A 85 16.59 14.68 -3.74
CA LEU A 85 16.25 15.51 -4.89
C LEU A 85 14.81 15.99 -4.81
N ASP A 86 14.62 17.29 -4.99
CA ASP A 86 13.30 17.88 -5.15
C ASP A 86 12.86 17.77 -6.62
N VAL A 87 12.22 16.64 -6.94
CA VAL A 87 11.64 16.39 -8.27
C VAL A 87 10.16 16.82 -8.27
N PRO A 88 9.73 17.76 -9.15
CA PRO A 88 8.38 18.31 -9.15
C PRO A 88 7.30 17.29 -9.57
N ASN A 89 7.70 16.15 -10.15
CA ASN A 89 6.79 15.09 -10.57
C ASN A 89 6.30 14.27 -9.37
N ARG A 90 5.06 14.54 -8.94
CA ARG A 90 4.39 13.81 -7.84
C ARG A 90 4.26 12.30 -8.08
N GLY A 91 4.06 11.87 -9.34
CA GLY A 91 3.94 10.45 -9.69
C GLY A 91 5.28 9.72 -9.52
N TRP A 92 6.37 10.38 -9.89
CA TRP A 92 7.74 9.90 -9.67
C TRP A 92 8.03 9.79 -8.18
N GLN A 93 7.77 10.85 -7.40
CA GLN A 93 7.96 10.85 -5.94
C GLN A 93 7.17 9.72 -5.26
N LYS A 94 5.87 9.59 -5.59
CA LYS A 94 5.04 8.50 -5.08
C LYS A 94 5.60 7.12 -5.43
N SER A 95 6.17 6.96 -6.61
CA SER A 95 6.75 5.69 -7.06
C SER A 95 8.08 5.39 -6.36
N LEU A 96 8.91 6.41 -6.12
CA LEU A 96 10.16 6.31 -5.38
C LEU A 96 9.89 5.86 -3.93
N HIS A 97 9.02 6.58 -3.23
CA HIS A 97 8.63 6.31 -1.84
C HIS A 97 7.73 5.08 -1.66
N GLY A 98 7.18 4.55 -2.76
CA GLY A 98 6.34 3.36 -2.75
C GLY A 98 7.10 2.04 -2.77
N PHE A 99 8.44 2.08 -2.90
CA PHE A 99 9.34 0.91 -2.95
C PHE A 99 8.99 -0.17 -3.97
N ARG A 100 8.12 0.15 -4.93
CA ARG A 100 7.67 -0.81 -5.94
C ARG A 100 8.84 -1.28 -6.80
N TRP A 101 9.87 -0.46 -6.92
CA TRP A 101 11.09 -0.74 -7.67
C TRP A 101 11.97 -1.84 -7.04
N LEU A 102 11.80 -2.17 -5.75
CA LEU A 102 12.50 -3.31 -5.11
C LEU A 102 12.22 -4.64 -5.80
N ARG A 103 11.07 -4.76 -6.49
CA ARG A 103 10.75 -5.94 -7.30
C ARG A 103 11.78 -6.17 -8.41
N HIS A 104 12.28 -5.09 -9.01
CA HIS A 104 13.25 -5.13 -10.11
C HIS A 104 14.58 -5.65 -9.59
N MET A 105 15.02 -5.15 -8.42
CA MET A 105 16.22 -5.64 -7.73
C MET A 105 16.12 -7.13 -7.40
N ARG A 106 14.96 -7.58 -6.90
CA ARG A 106 14.71 -9.00 -6.61
C ARG A 106 14.75 -9.86 -7.86
N ALA A 107 14.20 -9.38 -8.98
CA ALA A 107 14.16 -10.11 -10.24
C ALA A 107 15.55 -10.31 -10.86
N THR A 108 16.51 -9.42 -10.58
CA THR A 108 17.91 -9.59 -11.00
C THR A 108 18.59 -10.77 -10.31
N GLY A 109 18.23 -11.08 -9.05
CA GLY A 109 18.75 -12.26 -8.34
C GLY A 109 20.24 -12.19 -7.97
N THR A 110 20.87 -11.01 -8.00
CA THR A 110 22.30 -10.83 -7.67
C THR A 110 22.50 -10.19 -6.30
N GLU A 111 23.63 -10.50 -5.68
CA GLU A 111 24.03 -9.87 -4.41
C GLU A 111 24.24 -8.36 -4.56
N LEU A 112 24.76 -7.91 -5.70
CA LEU A 112 24.91 -6.49 -6.02
C LEU A 112 23.57 -5.73 -5.99
N ALA A 113 22.53 -6.29 -6.63
CA ALA A 113 21.20 -5.67 -6.62
C ALA A 113 20.61 -5.65 -5.20
N ALA A 114 20.83 -6.71 -4.41
CA ALA A 114 20.40 -6.77 -3.02
C ALA A 114 21.14 -5.74 -2.14
N ALA A 115 22.46 -5.58 -2.33
CA ALA A 115 23.27 -4.60 -1.61
C ALA A 115 22.84 -3.16 -1.95
N ASN A 116 22.66 -2.85 -3.24
CA ASN A 116 22.16 -1.55 -3.68
C ASN A 116 20.76 -1.25 -3.11
N ALA A 117 19.85 -2.22 -3.15
CA ALA A 117 18.52 -2.09 -2.56
C ALA A 117 18.57 -1.77 -1.05
N ARG A 118 19.44 -2.46 -0.30
CA ARG A 118 19.63 -2.19 1.14
C ARG A 118 20.18 -0.79 1.36
N ALA A 119 21.20 -0.36 0.60
CA ALA A 119 21.78 0.97 0.70
C ALA A 119 20.72 2.06 0.50
N LEU A 120 19.90 1.96 -0.56
CA LEU A 120 18.82 2.92 -0.83
C LEU A 120 17.75 2.94 0.28
N VAL A 121 17.40 1.78 0.84
CA VAL A 121 16.44 1.72 1.95
C VAL A 121 17.06 2.31 3.22
N THR A 122 18.35 2.06 3.49
CA THR A 122 19.07 2.67 4.61
C THR A 122 19.11 4.19 4.49
N ASP A 123 19.40 4.73 3.30
CA ASP A 123 19.33 6.17 3.01
C ASP A 123 17.94 6.72 3.31
N TRP A 124 16.90 6.03 2.86
CA TRP A 124 15.52 6.45 3.13
C TRP A 124 15.21 6.49 4.62
N ILE A 125 15.61 5.47 5.38
CA ILE A 125 15.44 5.40 6.84
C ILE A 125 16.20 6.53 7.52
N ALA A 126 17.43 6.81 7.10
CA ALA A 126 18.23 7.89 7.68
C ALA A 126 17.56 9.26 7.50
N MET A 127 16.91 9.50 6.36
CA MET A 127 16.23 10.76 6.06
C MET A 127 14.82 10.87 6.64
N HIS A 128 14.04 9.78 6.65
CA HIS A 128 12.60 9.80 6.96
C HIS A 128 12.21 9.00 8.20
N GLY A 129 13.09 8.12 8.70
CA GLY A 129 12.78 7.18 9.79
C GLY A 129 12.60 7.84 11.17
N ASN A 130 13.18 9.02 11.38
CA ASN A 130 13.09 9.75 12.65
C ASN A 130 11.91 10.75 12.70
N GLN A 131 11.12 10.87 11.62
CA GLN A 131 9.98 11.77 11.55
C GLN A 131 8.68 11.00 11.74
N ILE A 132 8.34 10.69 13.00
CA ILE A 132 7.00 10.21 13.34
C ILE A 132 6.10 11.44 13.47
N SER A 133 5.60 11.91 12.33
CA SER A 133 4.53 12.92 12.31
C SER A 133 3.20 12.20 12.51
N GLY A 134 2.67 12.26 13.74
CA GLY A 134 1.35 11.77 14.13
C GLY A 134 0.33 12.89 14.24
#